data_AF-A0A939WMT8-F1
#
_entry.id   AF-A0A939WMT8-F1
#
_cell.length_a   1.000
_cell.length_b   1.000
_cell.length_c   1.000
_cell.angle_alpha   90.00
_cell.angle_beta   90.00
_cell.angle_gamma   90.00
#
_symmetry.space_group_name_H-M   'P 1'
#
loop_
_entity.id
_entity.type
_entity.pdbx_description
1 polymer ?
#
loop_
_entity_poly.entity_id
_entity_poly.type
_entity_poly.pdbx_seq_one_letter_code
_entity_poly.pdbx_strand_id
1 'polypeptide(L)'
;GASPGFVNAASIGCSDTGSCGAISISGGTIMFAENQLWHIGAGRRKFATAESVMITGGSIAAEGNRIDPVPSNGVDRVYRVTVDVGAANTKVESLAIVKDDAAFDYGTNDLFTDESGNLRLWLPDGQYEFVVDGVRWTATVSDDATTAVILGLTALRIESIAAAEDTVTLVVSVEPVEWLTAETAQLLRVGAAEGLPLPGDDAALLPQADVGTTDNGDGTATVTVPRAANVPQKFYRVEAGP
;
A
#
# COMPACT_ATOMS: atom_id res chain seq x y z
N GLY A 1 35.42 23.82 -32.49
CA GLY A 1 35.12 23.96 -31.06
C GLY A 1 34.59 22.63 -30.57
N ALA A 2 35.17 22.09 -29.51
CA ALA A 2 34.80 20.77 -28.99
C ALA A 2 33.36 20.78 -28.45
N SER A 3 32.52 19.87 -28.95
CA SER A 3 31.21 19.57 -28.38
C SER A 3 31.40 18.96 -26.98
N PRO A 4 30.84 19.54 -25.91
CA PRO A 4 30.79 18.87 -24.62
C PRO A 4 29.84 17.68 -24.77
N GLY A 5 30.32 16.49 -24.42
CA GLY A 5 29.65 15.21 -24.65
C GLY A 5 28.22 15.14 -24.10
N PHE A 6 27.34 14.55 -24.89
CA PHE A 6 26.03 14.09 -24.48
C PHE A 6 26.21 13.03 -23.39
N VAL A 7 25.89 13.38 -22.15
CA VAL A 7 25.60 12.34 -21.15
C VAL A 7 24.25 11.75 -21.52
N ASN A 8 24.25 10.55 -22.08
CA ASN A 8 23.06 9.78 -22.43
C ASN A 8 22.28 9.45 -21.15
N ALA A 9 21.42 10.36 -20.70
CA ALA A 9 20.48 10.07 -19.64
C ALA A 9 19.24 9.41 -20.24
N ALA A 10 18.82 8.26 -19.68
CA ALA A 10 17.52 7.66 -19.99
C ALA A 10 16.40 8.57 -19.45
N SER A 11 15.91 9.46 -20.30
CA SER A 11 14.91 10.48 -19.96
C SER A 11 13.63 10.21 -20.74
N ILE A 12 12.49 10.63 -20.18
CA ILE A 12 11.20 10.61 -20.88
C ILE A 12 10.90 12.04 -21.29
N GLY A 13 10.84 12.32 -22.59
CA GLY A 13 10.57 13.65 -23.11
C GLY A 13 11.74 14.22 -23.92
N CYS A 14 12.04 15.50 -23.69
CA CYS A 14 12.91 16.29 -24.51
C CYS A 14 14.39 15.93 -24.32
N SER A 15 15.21 16.09 -25.36
CA SER A 15 16.66 16.23 -25.18
C SER A 15 16.99 17.58 -24.55
N ASP A 16 18.23 17.76 -24.06
CA ASP A 16 18.66 18.99 -23.35
C ASP A 16 18.40 20.31 -24.10
N THR A 17 18.19 20.29 -25.43
CA THR A 17 18.04 21.48 -26.28
C THR A 17 16.83 21.46 -27.22
N GLY A 18 15.97 20.44 -27.17
CA GLY A 18 14.81 20.30 -28.06
C GLY A 18 13.50 20.50 -27.30
N SER A 19 12.45 21.04 -27.94
CA SER A 19 11.12 21.10 -27.35
C SER A 19 10.35 19.80 -27.58
N CYS A 20 9.45 19.47 -26.65
CA CYS A 20 8.57 18.31 -26.70
C CYS A 20 7.17 18.74 -26.29
N GLY A 21 6.16 18.07 -26.86
CA GLY A 21 4.77 18.34 -26.56
C GLY A 21 4.37 17.86 -25.16
N ALA A 22 3.07 17.83 -24.90
CA ALA A 22 2.50 17.27 -23.68
C ALA A 22 2.93 15.80 -23.47
N ILE A 23 3.35 15.49 -22.25
CA ILE A 23 3.65 14.13 -21.77
C ILE A 23 2.49 13.69 -20.89
N SER A 24 1.92 12.51 -21.17
CA SER A 24 0.86 11.92 -20.37
C SER A 24 1.27 10.52 -19.89
N ILE A 25 1.16 10.30 -18.59
CA ILE A 25 1.42 9.03 -17.92
C ILE A 25 0.16 8.62 -17.18
N SER A 26 -0.44 7.50 -17.58
CA SER A 26 -1.75 7.06 -17.09
C SER A 26 -1.73 5.66 -16.48
N GLY A 27 -0.56 5.07 -16.22
CA GLY A 27 -0.43 3.71 -15.70
C GLY A 27 0.97 3.12 -15.91
N GLY A 28 1.14 1.87 -15.51
CA GLY A 28 2.39 1.12 -15.63
C GLY A 28 3.41 1.48 -14.56
N THR A 29 4.61 0.91 -14.71
CA THR A 29 5.74 1.14 -13.81
C THR A 29 6.90 1.77 -14.56
N ILE A 30 7.39 2.90 -14.06
CA ILE A 30 8.53 3.63 -14.62
C ILE A 30 9.64 3.65 -13.57
N MET A 31 10.71 2.92 -13.88
CA MET A 31 11.93 2.88 -13.09
C MET A 31 13.07 3.57 -13.83
N PHE A 32 13.91 4.27 -13.08
CA PHE A 32 15.10 4.91 -13.61
C PHE A 32 16.34 4.24 -13.04
N ALA A 33 17.32 3.98 -13.91
CA ALA A 33 18.59 3.41 -13.47
C ALA A 33 19.27 4.33 -12.45
N GLU A 34 19.82 3.71 -11.40
CA GLU A 34 20.59 4.41 -10.38
C GLU A 34 21.79 5.15 -10.99
N ASN A 35 22.19 6.26 -10.34
CA ASN A 35 23.33 7.09 -10.75
C ASN A 35 23.26 7.70 -12.17
N GLN A 36 22.09 7.73 -12.80
CA GLN A 36 21.86 8.43 -14.06
C GLN A 36 21.23 9.82 -13.85
N LEU A 37 21.47 10.72 -14.82
CA LEU A 37 20.94 12.09 -14.85
C LEU A 37 19.58 12.16 -15.58
N TRP A 38 18.68 11.24 -15.27
CA TRP A 38 17.35 11.15 -15.89
C TRP A 38 16.47 12.34 -15.51
N HIS A 39 15.58 12.72 -16.44
CA HIS A 39 14.54 13.73 -16.27
C HIS A 39 13.25 13.28 -16.96
N ILE A 40 12.11 13.79 -16.50
CA ILE A 40 10.84 13.70 -17.22
C ILE A 40 10.47 15.10 -17.71
N GLY A 41 10.20 15.23 -19.01
CA GLY A 41 9.89 16.50 -19.67
C GLY A 41 11.13 17.26 -20.12
N ALA A 42 11.30 18.50 -19.66
CA ALA A 42 12.45 19.31 -20.01
C ALA A 42 13.71 18.72 -19.37
N GLY A 43 14.77 18.57 -20.19
CA GLY A 43 16.05 18.03 -19.74
C GLY A 43 16.70 18.87 -18.65
N ARG A 44 17.74 18.32 -18.01
CA ARG A 44 18.42 18.86 -16.80
C ARG A 44 18.68 20.36 -16.81
N ARG A 45 19.11 20.88 -17.95
CA ARG A 45 19.52 22.29 -18.09
C ARG A 45 18.37 23.24 -18.40
N LYS A 46 17.16 22.72 -18.59
CA LYS A 46 15.94 23.47 -18.93
C LYS A 46 16.13 24.42 -20.12
N PHE A 47 17.05 24.08 -21.04
CA PHE A 47 17.13 24.78 -22.34
C PHE A 47 16.08 24.25 -23.32
N ALA A 48 15.50 23.09 -22.99
CA ALA A 48 14.30 22.54 -23.59
C ALA A 48 13.04 23.07 -22.90
N THR A 49 11.93 23.06 -23.63
CA THR A 49 10.58 23.32 -23.09
C THR A 49 9.71 22.11 -23.34
N ALA A 50 9.11 21.57 -22.28
CA ALA A 50 8.00 20.63 -22.36
C ALA A 50 6.70 21.39 -22.07
N GLU A 51 5.64 21.15 -22.85
CA GLU A 51 4.37 21.87 -22.68
C GLU A 51 3.69 21.53 -21.35
N SER A 52 3.63 20.25 -21.00
CA SER A 52 3.05 19.76 -19.75
C SER A 52 3.55 18.36 -19.41
N VAL A 53 3.53 18.02 -18.12
CA VAL A 53 3.64 16.64 -17.64
C VAL A 53 2.36 16.33 -16.86
N MET A 54 1.53 15.48 -17.43
CA MET A 54 0.29 15.00 -16.83
C MET A 54 0.48 13.59 -16.29
N ILE A 55 0.22 13.38 -15.01
CA ILE A 55 0.31 12.08 -14.34
C ILE A 55 -1.05 11.78 -13.71
N THR A 56 -1.67 10.71 -14.19
CA THR A 56 -2.99 10.22 -13.73
C THR A 56 -2.94 8.75 -13.31
N GLY A 57 -1.77 8.12 -13.34
CA GLY A 57 -1.61 6.72 -13.02
C GLY A 57 -0.15 6.28 -13.00
N GLY A 58 0.07 5.08 -12.49
CA GLY A 58 1.36 4.39 -12.48
C GLY A 58 2.15 4.51 -11.19
N SER A 59 3.22 3.73 -11.10
CA SER A 59 4.29 3.83 -10.10
C SER A 59 5.53 4.39 -10.78
N ILE A 60 5.92 5.61 -10.42
CA ILE A 60 7.01 6.34 -11.10
C ILE A 60 8.08 6.66 -10.07
N ALA A 61 9.21 5.95 -10.15
CA ALA A 61 10.37 6.09 -9.25
C ALA A 61 11.20 7.34 -9.56
N ALA A 62 10.54 8.48 -9.74
CA ALA A 62 11.13 9.79 -9.94
C ALA A 62 11.12 10.62 -8.65
N GLU A 63 11.88 11.70 -8.66
CA GLU A 63 11.97 12.75 -7.64
C GLU A 63 11.33 13.99 -8.26
N GLY A 64 10.53 14.73 -7.48
CA GLY A 64 9.77 15.89 -7.99
C GLY A 64 10.63 16.97 -8.63
N ASN A 65 11.86 17.15 -8.15
CA ASN A 65 12.82 18.11 -8.70
C ASN A 65 13.42 17.69 -10.07
N ARG A 66 13.13 16.48 -10.55
CA ARG A 66 13.59 15.94 -11.85
C ARG A 66 12.48 15.84 -12.89
N ILE A 67 11.28 16.34 -12.57
CA ILE A 67 10.15 16.43 -13.49
C ILE A 67 9.92 17.91 -13.81
N ASP A 68 9.95 18.27 -15.09
CA ASP A 68 9.75 19.64 -15.55
C ASP A 68 8.96 19.69 -16.87
N PRO A 69 7.89 20.49 -17.00
CA PRO A 69 7.31 21.35 -15.98
C PRO A 69 6.75 20.54 -14.80
N VAL A 70 6.44 21.25 -13.72
CA VAL A 70 5.84 20.70 -12.51
C VAL A 70 4.66 19.78 -12.87
N PRO A 71 4.64 18.52 -12.39
CA PRO A 71 3.61 17.57 -12.81
C PRO A 71 2.24 17.93 -12.23
N SER A 72 1.18 17.63 -13.00
CA SER A 72 -0.22 17.79 -12.60
C SER A 72 -1.06 16.58 -13.01
N ASN A 73 -2.27 16.44 -12.49
CA ASN A 73 -3.26 15.50 -13.01
C ASN A 73 -4.16 16.13 -14.10
N GLY A 74 -3.77 17.30 -14.62
CA GLY A 74 -4.57 18.11 -15.54
C GLY A 74 -5.41 19.20 -14.87
N VAL A 75 -5.60 19.13 -13.55
CA VAL A 75 -6.33 20.13 -12.76
C VAL A 75 -5.43 20.66 -11.64
N ASP A 76 -4.95 19.75 -10.81
CA ASP A 76 -4.15 20.02 -9.62
C ASP A 76 -2.71 19.55 -9.83
N ARG A 77 -1.78 20.22 -9.15
CA ARG A 77 -0.40 19.73 -9.02
C ARG A 77 -0.39 18.40 -8.27
N VAL A 78 0.52 17.51 -8.64
CA VAL A 78 0.71 16.23 -7.96
C VAL A 78 2.08 16.12 -7.30
N TYR A 79 2.12 15.37 -6.21
CA TYR A 79 3.28 15.11 -5.37
C TYR A 79 3.47 13.62 -5.18
N ARG A 80 4.72 13.22 -4.94
CA ARG A 80 5.05 11.79 -4.80
C ARG A 80 4.60 11.26 -3.44
N VAL A 81 3.79 10.20 -3.46
CA VAL A 81 3.47 9.39 -2.29
C VAL A 81 4.23 8.07 -2.38
N THR A 82 5.01 7.77 -1.36
CA THR A 82 5.73 6.49 -1.24
C THR A 82 4.92 5.52 -0.38
N VAL A 83 4.58 4.35 -0.90
CA VAL A 83 3.93 3.27 -0.13
C VAL A 83 4.92 2.11 -0.05
N ASP A 84 5.40 1.78 1.16
CA ASP A 84 6.41 0.74 1.38
C ASP A 84 5.79 -0.65 1.49
N VAL A 85 5.55 -1.30 0.35
CA VAL A 85 4.93 -2.64 0.31
C VAL A 85 5.90 -3.72 0.82
N GLY A 86 7.20 -3.43 0.93
CA GLY A 86 8.23 -4.33 1.46
C GLY A 86 8.72 -5.43 0.51
N ALA A 87 7.94 -5.83 -0.48
CA ALA A 87 8.36 -6.80 -1.50
C ALA A 87 8.97 -6.09 -2.72
N ALA A 88 10.28 -6.22 -2.95
CA ALA A 88 10.97 -5.56 -4.08
C ALA A 88 10.64 -6.18 -5.45
N ASN A 89 10.60 -5.34 -6.50
CA ASN A 89 10.39 -5.75 -7.91
C ASN A 89 9.19 -6.71 -8.11
N THR A 90 8.15 -6.55 -7.29
CA THR A 90 7.02 -7.47 -7.22
C THR A 90 5.79 -6.80 -7.82
N LYS A 91 5.01 -7.58 -8.57
CA LYS A 91 3.75 -7.12 -9.15
C LYS A 91 2.74 -6.85 -8.02
N VAL A 92 2.10 -5.70 -8.08
CA VAL A 92 0.95 -5.37 -7.24
C VAL A 92 -0.29 -5.88 -7.95
N GLU A 93 -1.04 -6.75 -7.29
CA GLU A 93 -2.21 -7.40 -7.85
C GLU A 93 -3.46 -6.54 -7.71
N SER A 94 -3.50 -5.66 -6.69
CA SER A 94 -4.60 -4.73 -6.45
C SER A 94 -4.14 -3.44 -5.77
N LEU A 95 -4.67 -2.32 -6.27
CA LEU A 95 -4.56 -1.01 -5.63
C LEU A 95 -5.90 -0.30 -5.73
N ALA A 96 -6.50 0.02 -4.58
CA ALA A 96 -7.62 0.95 -4.47
C ALA A 96 -7.17 2.23 -3.75
N ILE A 97 -7.67 3.38 -4.21
CA ILE A 97 -7.34 4.69 -3.64
C ILE A 97 -8.64 5.42 -3.30
N VAL A 98 -8.72 5.94 -2.09
CA VAL A 98 -9.78 6.83 -1.62
C VAL A 98 -9.14 8.18 -1.30
N LYS A 99 -9.75 9.27 -1.77
CA LYS A 99 -9.38 10.64 -1.44
C LYS A 99 -10.57 11.34 -0.80
N ASP A 100 -10.39 11.89 0.40
CA ASP A 100 -11.44 12.64 1.12
C ASP A 100 -12.80 11.91 1.12
N ASP A 101 -12.79 10.62 1.51
CA ASP A 101 -13.94 9.69 1.56
C ASP A 101 -14.60 9.32 0.22
N ALA A 102 -13.99 9.68 -0.91
CA ALA A 102 -14.47 9.31 -2.24
C ALA A 102 -13.46 8.44 -2.99
N ALA A 103 -13.94 7.47 -3.77
CA ALA A 103 -13.10 6.70 -4.68
C ALA A 103 -12.32 7.66 -5.60
N PHE A 104 -11.02 7.43 -5.72
CA PHE A 104 -10.12 8.27 -6.50
C PHE A 104 -9.64 7.51 -7.74
N ASP A 105 -10.02 8.02 -8.92
CA ASP A 105 -9.61 7.44 -10.19
C ASP A 105 -8.11 7.64 -10.41
N TYR A 106 -7.38 6.52 -10.45
CA TYR A 106 -5.94 6.48 -10.72
C TYR A 106 -5.62 5.26 -11.59
N GLY A 107 -4.73 5.42 -12.56
CA GLY A 107 -4.36 4.32 -13.44
C GLY A 107 -3.46 3.29 -12.75
N THR A 108 -4.03 2.16 -12.36
CA THR A 108 -3.37 1.11 -11.56
C THR A 108 -2.93 -0.14 -12.35
N ASN A 109 -2.98 -0.08 -13.68
CA ASN A 109 -2.54 -1.21 -14.52
C ASN A 109 -1.02 -1.39 -14.46
N ASP A 110 -0.56 -2.65 -14.37
CA ASP A 110 0.84 -3.06 -14.46
C ASP A 110 1.79 -2.33 -13.47
N LEU A 111 1.36 -2.31 -12.20
CA LEU A 111 2.15 -1.76 -11.11
C LEU A 111 3.13 -2.80 -10.54
N PHE A 112 4.37 -2.39 -10.40
CA PHE A 112 5.44 -3.11 -9.73
C PHE A 112 6.09 -2.17 -8.72
N THR A 113 6.52 -2.75 -7.60
CA THR A 113 7.33 -2.05 -6.62
C THR A 113 8.75 -1.82 -7.13
N ASP A 114 9.39 -0.76 -6.63
CA ASP A 114 10.81 -0.48 -6.92
C ASP A 114 11.75 -1.50 -6.23
N GLU A 115 13.06 -1.36 -6.46
CA GLU A 115 14.08 -2.24 -5.87
C GLU A 115 14.10 -2.20 -4.33
N SER A 116 13.52 -1.16 -3.73
CA SER A 116 13.36 -0.99 -2.29
C SER A 116 11.99 -1.45 -1.78
N GLY A 117 11.13 -2.04 -2.62
CA GLY A 117 9.80 -2.52 -2.24
C GLY A 117 8.71 -1.44 -2.23
N ASN A 118 8.96 -0.27 -2.80
CA ASN A 118 8.00 0.83 -2.74
C ASN A 118 7.17 1.00 -4.01
N LEU A 119 5.90 1.38 -3.86
CA LEU A 119 5.14 2.07 -4.89
C LEU A 119 5.35 3.59 -4.78
N ARG A 120 5.43 4.26 -5.93
CA ARG A 120 5.67 5.70 -6.04
C ARG A 120 4.53 6.35 -6.82
N LEU A 121 3.44 6.62 -6.12
CA LEU A 121 2.24 7.24 -6.68
C LEU A 121 2.41 8.76 -6.78
N TRP A 122 1.67 9.41 -7.68
CA TRP A 122 1.71 10.86 -7.85
C TRP A 122 0.31 11.43 -7.71
N LEU A 123 0.04 12.04 -6.56
CA LEU A 123 -1.31 12.39 -6.11
C LEU A 123 -1.36 13.88 -5.75
N PRO A 124 -2.49 14.57 -5.99
CA PRO A 124 -2.66 15.94 -5.55
C PRO A 124 -2.76 16.04 -4.02
N ASP A 125 -2.83 17.27 -3.50
CA ASP A 125 -3.06 17.49 -2.07
C ASP A 125 -4.39 16.88 -1.64
N GLY A 126 -4.40 16.32 -0.43
CA GLY A 126 -5.58 15.67 0.16
C GLY A 126 -5.22 14.60 1.18
N GLN A 127 -6.25 14.04 1.81
CA GLN A 127 -6.14 12.87 2.66
C GLN A 127 -6.45 11.62 1.85
N TYR A 128 -5.59 10.61 1.99
CA TYR A 128 -5.66 9.39 1.22
C TYR A 128 -5.70 8.15 2.10
N GLU A 129 -6.51 7.19 1.68
CA GLU A 129 -6.42 5.80 2.08
C GLU A 129 -6.12 4.94 0.86
N PHE A 130 -5.22 3.97 1.05
CA PHE A 130 -4.84 3.00 0.03
C PHE A 130 -5.13 1.60 0.53
N VAL A 131 -5.61 0.74 -0.35
CA VAL A 131 -5.61 -0.71 -0.14
C VAL A 131 -4.68 -1.31 -1.17
N VAL A 132 -3.51 -1.78 -0.75
CA VAL A 132 -2.49 -2.39 -1.61
C VAL A 132 -2.40 -3.86 -1.26
N ASP A 133 -2.79 -4.73 -2.18
CA ASP A 133 -2.81 -6.19 -1.97
C ASP A 133 -3.46 -6.61 -0.63
N GLY A 134 -4.55 -5.91 -0.26
CA GLY A 134 -5.32 -6.13 0.98
C GLY A 134 -4.81 -5.36 2.20
N VAL A 135 -3.63 -4.75 2.15
CA VAL A 135 -3.06 -3.97 3.26
C VAL A 135 -3.51 -2.52 3.16
N ARG A 136 -4.02 -1.96 4.27
CA ARG A 136 -4.46 -0.56 4.35
C ARG A 136 -3.31 0.37 4.73
N TRP A 137 -3.29 1.53 4.07
CA TRP A 137 -2.32 2.60 4.28
C TRP A 137 -3.02 3.94 4.29
N THR A 138 -2.45 4.94 4.95
CA THR A 138 -2.90 6.34 4.85
C THR A 138 -1.74 7.30 4.59
N ALA A 139 -2.02 8.36 3.85
CA ALA A 139 -1.10 9.49 3.69
C ALA A 139 -1.87 10.81 3.67
N THR A 140 -1.23 11.87 4.14
CA THR A 140 -1.67 13.25 3.87
C THR A 140 -0.65 13.89 2.95
N VAL A 141 -1.12 14.39 1.80
CA VAL A 141 -0.32 15.13 0.83
C VAL A 141 -0.59 16.62 1.04
N SER A 142 0.47 17.40 1.25
CA SER A 142 0.41 18.84 1.51
C SER A 142 1.64 19.53 0.94
N ASP A 143 1.58 19.88 -0.33
CA ASP A 143 2.58 20.64 -1.08
C ASP A 143 4.00 20.01 -1.15
N ASP A 144 4.15 18.75 -0.75
CA ASP A 144 5.43 18.04 -0.79
C ASP A 144 5.25 16.52 -0.89
N ALA A 145 6.34 15.83 -1.24
CA ALA A 145 6.40 14.38 -1.22
C ALA A 145 6.18 13.85 0.21
N THR A 146 5.50 12.71 0.32
CA THR A 146 5.17 12.08 1.61
C THR A 146 5.31 10.56 1.52
N THR A 147 5.26 9.91 2.68
CA THR A 147 5.27 8.45 2.81
C THR A 147 3.98 8.03 3.49
N ALA A 148 3.28 7.07 2.89
CA ALA A 148 2.10 6.47 3.49
C ALA A 148 2.52 5.61 4.67
N VAL A 149 1.73 5.64 5.74
CA VAL A 149 1.90 4.80 6.92
C VAL A 149 0.88 3.67 6.88
N ILE A 150 1.27 2.48 7.32
CA ILE A 150 0.35 1.35 7.44
C ILE A 150 -0.76 1.77 8.40
N LEU A 151 -2.00 1.63 7.95
CA LEU A 151 -3.19 1.70 8.80
C LEU A 151 -3.33 0.32 9.46
N GLY A 152 -2.33 0.00 10.28
CA GLY A 152 -2.09 -1.32 10.82
C GLY A 152 -2.73 -1.47 12.18
N LEU A 153 -3.07 -2.71 12.51
CA LEU A 153 -3.54 -3.07 13.83
C LEU A 153 -2.45 -2.77 14.89
N THR A 154 -2.67 -1.71 15.66
CA THR A 154 -1.85 -1.30 16.81
C THR A 154 -2.18 -2.09 18.07
N ALA A 155 -3.43 -2.55 18.19
CA ALA A 155 -3.86 -3.44 19.26
C ALA A 155 -4.91 -4.43 18.75
N LEU A 156 -4.83 -5.67 19.24
CA LEU A 156 -5.88 -6.68 19.14
C LEU A 156 -6.20 -7.13 20.56
N ARG A 157 -7.46 -7.06 20.94
CA ARG A 157 -7.93 -7.39 22.28
C ARG A 157 -9.01 -8.46 22.18
N ILE A 158 -9.02 -9.36 23.15
CA ILE A 158 -10.15 -10.27 23.36
C ILE A 158 -11.05 -9.62 24.40
N GLU A 159 -12.24 -9.20 23.99
CA GLU A 159 -13.22 -8.54 24.83
C GLU A 159 -14.02 -9.54 25.67
N SER A 160 -14.35 -10.69 25.09
CA SER A 160 -15.01 -11.77 25.82
C SER A 160 -14.70 -13.13 25.24
N ILE A 161 -14.85 -14.15 26.10
CA ILE A 161 -14.71 -15.56 25.75
C ILE A 161 -15.92 -16.33 26.27
N ALA A 162 -16.51 -17.16 25.41
CA ALA A 162 -17.56 -18.10 25.77
C ALA A 162 -17.21 -19.49 25.23
N ALA A 163 -17.35 -20.51 26.06
CA ALA A 163 -17.05 -21.89 25.67
C ALA A 163 -18.32 -22.73 25.77
N ALA A 164 -18.70 -23.35 24.65
CA ALA A 164 -19.72 -24.38 24.58
C ALA A 164 -19.06 -25.77 24.57
N GLU A 165 -19.86 -26.82 24.39
CA GLU A 165 -19.39 -28.21 24.32
C GLU A 165 -18.39 -28.41 23.17
N ASP A 166 -18.77 -27.95 21.96
CA ASP A 166 -18.00 -28.19 20.73
C ASP A 166 -17.34 -26.93 20.14
N THR A 167 -17.54 -25.76 20.74
CA THR A 167 -17.03 -24.50 20.20
C THR A 167 -16.53 -23.54 21.28
N VAL A 168 -15.61 -22.66 20.89
CA VAL A 168 -15.25 -21.46 21.64
C VAL A 168 -15.56 -20.26 20.75
N THR A 169 -16.21 -19.26 21.35
CA THR A 169 -16.48 -17.97 20.74
C THR A 169 -15.65 -16.91 21.44
N LEU A 170 -14.92 -16.13 20.65
CA LEU A 170 -14.12 -14.99 21.09
C LEU A 170 -14.71 -13.74 20.46
N VAL A 171 -15.02 -12.73 21.25
CA VAL A 171 -15.30 -11.39 20.72
C VAL A 171 -14.00 -10.61 20.79
N VAL A 172 -13.56 -10.08 19.66
CA VAL A 172 -12.32 -9.31 19.57
C VAL A 172 -12.57 -7.89 19.11
N SER A 173 -11.75 -6.97 19.60
CA SER A 173 -11.68 -5.59 19.14
C SER A 173 -10.28 -5.27 18.65
N VAL A 174 -10.16 -4.22 17.84
CA VAL A 174 -8.89 -3.78 17.29
C VAL A 174 -8.73 -2.27 17.40
N GLU A 175 -7.49 -1.80 17.38
CA GLU A 175 -7.16 -0.39 17.23
C GLU A 175 -6.21 -0.24 16.03
N PRO A 176 -6.47 0.66 15.06
CA PRO A 176 -7.67 1.49 14.91
C PRO A 176 -8.89 0.62 14.54
N VAL A 177 -10.08 0.98 15.03
CA VAL A 177 -11.31 0.18 14.89
C VAL A 177 -11.71 -0.03 13.43
N GLU A 178 -11.33 0.92 12.58
CA GLU A 178 -11.48 0.95 11.13
C GLU A 178 -10.70 -0.16 10.42
N TRP A 179 -9.73 -0.77 11.11
CA TRP A 179 -9.06 -1.96 10.59
C TRP A 179 -10.02 -3.14 10.48
N LEU A 180 -11.01 -3.29 11.36
CA LEU A 180 -11.89 -4.46 11.41
C LEU A 180 -13.13 -4.26 10.53
N THR A 181 -13.09 -4.87 9.34
CA THR A 181 -14.21 -4.96 8.40
C THR A 181 -14.51 -6.42 8.10
N ALA A 182 -15.61 -6.72 7.42
CA ALA A 182 -15.93 -8.09 6.97
C ALA A 182 -14.81 -8.77 6.15
N GLU A 183 -13.96 -8.00 5.47
CA GLU A 183 -12.83 -8.50 4.68
C GLU A 183 -11.60 -8.77 5.57
N THR A 184 -11.19 -7.80 6.39
CA THR A 184 -10.00 -7.91 7.24
C THR A 184 -10.23 -8.80 8.46
N ALA A 185 -11.46 -8.95 8.92
CA ALA A 185 -11.81 -9.94 9.95
C ALA A 185 -11.49 -11.37 9.48
N GLN A 186 -11.46 -11.65 8.17
CA GLN A 186 -11.05 -12.94 7.61
C GLN A 186 -9.53 -13.16 7.67
N LEU A 187 -8.74 -12.12 7.95
CA LEU A 187 -7.30 -12.21 8.16
C LEU A 187 -6.93 -12.59 9.61
N LEU A 188 -7.91 -12.62 10.52
CA LEU A 188 -7.68 -13.11 11.87
C LEU A 188 -7.36 -14.61 11.84
N ARG A 189 -6.28 -14.98 12.52
CA ARG A 189 -5.82 -16.35 12.72
C ARG A 189 -5.90 -16.70 14.20
N VAL A 190 -6.15 -17.96 14.48
CA VAL A 190 -6.25 -18.46 15.86
C VAL A 190 -5.26 -19.59 16.07
N GLY A 191 -4.29 -19.37 16.96
CA GLY A 191 -3.45 -20.43 17.49
C GLY A 191 -4.12 -21.12 18.67
N ALA A 192 -4.00 -22.44 18.78
CA ALA A 192 -4.55 -23.17 19.92
C ALA A 192 -3.59 -24.26 20.42
N ALA A 193 -3.41 -24.36 21.74
CA ALA A 193 -2.59 -25.42 22.35
C ALA A 193 -3.13 -25.86 23.72
N GLU A 194 -2.68 -27.02 24.19
CA GLU A 194 -3.06 -27.57 25.50
C GLU A 194 -2.18 -27.06 26.66
N GLY A 195 -1.09 -26.35 26.36
CA GLY A 195 -0.15 -25.83 27.34
C GLY A 195 0.42 -24.46 26.96
N LEU A 196 1.06 -23.80 27.93
CA LEU A 196 1.79 -22.55 27.75
C LEU A 196 3.32 -22.76 27.83
N PRO A 197 4.13 -21.94 27.15
CA PRO A 197 3.72 -20.87 26.23
C PRO A 197 3.18 -21.42 24.91
N LEU A 198 2.30 -20.64 24.25
CA LEU A 198 1.86 -20.98 22.90
C LEU A 198 3.06 -20.93 21.94
N PRO A 199 3.25 -21.94 21.07
CA PRO A 199 4.28 -21.88 20.04
C PRO A 199 4.12 -20.60 19.22
N GLY A 200 5.24 -19.97 18.88
CA GLY A 200 5.25 -18.73 18.09
C GLY A 200 5.08 -18.96 16.59
N ASP A 201 5.01 -20.23 16.17
CA ASP A 201 5.16 -20.66 14.79
C ASP A 201 3.80 -21.08 14.21
N ASP A 202 3.66 -21.03 12.88
CA ASP A 202 2.43 -21.38 12.15
C ASP A 202 1.88 -22.79 12.48
N ALA A 203 2.72 -23.67 13.02
CA ALA A 203 2.35 -25.03 13.42
C ALA A 203 1.27 -25.09 14.52
N ALA A 204 1.07 -24.01 15.29
CA ALA A 204 0.01 -23.93 16.30
C ALA A 204 -1.28 -23.27 15.78
N LEU A 205 -1.27 -22.74 14.55
CA LEU A 205 -2.45 -22.11 13.95
C LEU A 205 -3.48 -23.17 13.54
N LEU A 206 -4.73 -22.89 13.87
CA LEU A 206 -5.85 -23.65 13.35
C LEU A 206 -5.96 -23.41 11.84
N PRO A 207 -6.39 -24.43 11.06
CA PRO A 207 -6.71 -24.23 9.65
C PRO A 207 -7.73 -23.09 9.49
N GLN A 208 -7.54 -22.20 8.51
CA GLN A 208 -8.45 -21.05 8.33
C GLN A 208 -9.90 -21.50 8.11
N ALA A 209 -10.12 -22.66 7.48
CA ALA A 209 -11.45 -23.22 7.28
C ALA A 209 -12.19 -23.58 8.59
N ASP A 210 -11.44 -23.78 9.68
CA ASP A 210 -11.98 -24.09 11.01
C ASP A 210 -12.20 -22.83 11.86
N VAL A 211 -11.80 -21.64 11.36
CA VAL A 211 -11.96 -20.35 12.04
C VAL A 211 -13.10 -19.59 11.36
N GLY A 212 -14.27 -19.58 11.99
CA GLY A 212 -15.38 -18.73 11.56
C GLY A 212 -15.18 -17.31 12.06
N THR A 213 -15.30 -16.32 11.17
CA THR A 213 -15.23 -14.90 11.55
C THR A 213 -16.46 -14.15 11.07
N THR A 214 -16.96 -13.22 11.88
CA THR A 214 -18.10 -12.38 11.54
C THR A 214 -17.87 -10.99 12.11
N ASP A 215 -17.94 -9.97 11.26
CA ASP A 215 -17.95 -8.56 11.68
C ASP A 215 -19.28 -8.24 12.36
N ASN A 216 -19.23 -7.67 13.56
CA ASN A 216 -20.42 -7.32 14.33
C ASN A 216 -20.95 -5.92 14.00
N GLY A 217 -20.22 -5.11 13.24
CA GLY A 217 -20.62 -3.76 12.81
C GLY A 217 -20.52 -2.69 13.92
N ASP A 218 -19.93 -3.01 15.06
CA ASP A 218 -19.73 -2.12 16.22
C ASP A 218 -18.24 -1.93 16.57
N GLY A 219 -17.36 -2.28 15.64
CA GLY A 219 -15.91 -2.27 15.87
C GLY A 219 -15.38 -3.54 16.55
N THR A 220 -16.22 -4.56 16.70
CA THR A 220 -15.82 -5.89 17.14
C THR A 220 -16.09 -6.95 16.08
N ALA A 221 -15.41 -8.09 16.20
CA ALA A 221 -15.66 -9.27 15.40
C ALA A 221 -15.82 -10.48 16.31
N THR A 222 -16.72 -11.37 15.90
CA THR A 222 -16.92 -12.67 16.52
C THR A 222 -16.06 -13.70 15.80
N VAL A 223 -15.19 -14.38 16.54
CA VAL A 223 -14.36 -15.48 16.08
C VAL A 223 -14.85 -16.77 16.73
N THR A 224 -15.22 -17.76 15.94
CA THR A 224 -15.69 -19.07 16.40
C THR A 224 -14.71 -20.14 15.97
N VAL A 225 -14.27 -20.97 16.92
CA VAL A 225 -13.32 -22.07 16.68
C VAL A 225 -13.81 -23.37 17.30
N PRO A 226 -13.48 -24.54 16.71
CA PRO A 226 -13.87 -25.82 17.25
C PRO A 226 -13.16 -26.10 18.59
N ARG A 227 -13.90 -26.75 19.49
CA ARG A 227 -13.44 -27.23 20.79
C ARG A 227 -13.70 -28.72 20.87
N ALA A 228 -12.69 -29.49 21.28
CA ALA A 228 -12.89 -30.90 21.58
C ALA A 228 -13.48 -31.02 23.00
N ALA A 229 -14.63 -31.69 23.13
CA ALA A 229 -15.35 -31.87 24.39
C ALA A 229 -14.52 -32.53 25.51
N ASN A 230 -13.49 -33.30 25.17
CA ASN A 230 -12.65 -34.05 26.11
C ASN A 230 -11.34 -33.35 26.50
N VAL A 231 -11.12 -32.09 26.08
CA VAL A 231 -9.90 -31.35 26.43
C VAL A 231 -10.17 -30.50 27.69
N PRO A 232 -9.53 -30.82 28.85
CA PRO A 232 -9.82 -30.15 30.12
C PRO A 232 -9.37 -28.68 30.13
N GLN A 233 -8.33 -28.33 29.35
CA GLN A 233 -7.83 -26.97 29.21
C GLN A 233 -7.22 -26.75 27.83
N LYS A 234 -7.59 -25.64 27.17
CA LYS A 234 -7.03 -25.21 25.89
C LYS A 234 -6.78 -23.71 25.92
N PHE A 235 -5.61 -23.29 25.45
CA PHE A 235 -5.19 -21.90 25.33
C PHE A 235 -5.37 -21.45 23.89
N TYR A 236 -5.85 -20.23 23.72
CA TYR A 236 -6.09 -19.62 22.40
C TYR A 236 -5.31 -18.30 22.30
N ARG A 237 -4.69 -18.07 21.14
CA ARG A 237 -4.11 -16.78 20.74
C ARG A 237 -4.81 -16.36 19.47
N VAL A 238 -5.28 -15.12 19.43
CA VAL A 238 -5.77 -14.51 18.20
C VAL A 238 -4.72 -13.54 17.71
N GLU A 239 -4.48 -13.53 16.41
CA GLU A 239 -3.56 -12.61 15.76
C GLU A 239 -4.09 -12.20 14.38
N ALA A 240 -3.65 -11.05 13.89
CA ALA A 240 -3.88 -10.65 12.50
C ALA A 240 -2.74 -11.22 11.65
N GLY A 241 -3.09 -12.02 10.64
CA GLY A 241 -2.15 -12.46 9.62
C GLY A 241 -2.08 -11.49 8.43
N PRO A 242 -1.00 -11.55 7.63
CA PRO A 242 -0.99 -10.97 6.30
C PRO A 242 -2.02 -11.66 5.38
#